data_AF-A0A6J1P623-F1
#
_entry.id   AF-A0A6J1P623-F1
#
_cell.length_a   1.000
_cell.length_b   1.000
_cell.length_c   1.000
_cell.angle_alpha   90.00
_cell.angle_beta   90.00
_cell.angle_gamma   90.00
#
_symmetry.space_group_name_H-M   'P 1'
#
loop_
_entity.id
_entity.type
_entity.pdbx_description
1 polymer ?
#
loop_
_entity_poly.entity_id
_entity_poly.type
_entity_poly.pdbx_seq_one_letter_code
_entity_poly.pdbx_strand_id
1 'polypeptide(L)'
;EYPFVSYQRLTSEPNVFVENGNLHIVPKLQNELMSDHNLTIETGSLDLTDGCTRNECSKVAFGSDILPPIVSGRLTSIPFAFTYGVVYIRAKIPRGDWLYPELLLVPLFKKFVGEKSLASILKVVRISDVVAGLKDFTGWNVDQRCYDGGPYKTTEFVRDELSDDFHEFSLRWTPG
;
A
#
# COMPACT_ATOMS: atom_id res chain seq x y z
N GLU A 1 7.89 6.36 -4.62
CA GLU A 1 6.49 6.66 -4.27
C GLU A 1 5.59 6.10 -5.36
N TYR A 2 4.33 5.82 -5.05
CA TYR A 2 3.39 5.20 -6.00
C TYR A 2 2.56 6.31 -6.67
N PRO A 3 2.93 6.79 -7.87
CA PRO A 3 2.31 7.98 -8.48
C PRO A 3 0.84 7.77 -8.85
N PHE A 4 0.36 6.53 -8.83
CA PHE A 4 -0.98 6.15 -9.26
C PHE A 4 -1.98 5.96 -8.12
N VAL A 5 -1.58 6.15 -6.86
CA VAL A 5 -2.45 5.96 -5.69
C VAL A 5 -2.47 7.21 -4.84
N SER A 6 -3.67 7.68 -4.50
CA SER A 6 -3.89 8.67 -3.45
C SER A 6 -4.49 8.01 -2.21
N TYR A 7 -4.00 8.38 -1.03
CA TYR A 7 -4.55 7.91 0.23
C TYR A 7 -5.52 8.96 0.77
N GLN A 8 -6.81 8.63 0.77
CA GLN A 8 -7.87 9.58 1.12
C GLN A 8 -8.73 9.05 2.26
N ARG A 9 -9.32 9.96 3.02
CA ARG A 9 -10.31 9.67 4.06
C ARG A 9 -11.69 10.11 3.57
N LEU A 10 -12.41 9.19 2.93
CA LEU A 10 -13.75 9.48 2.43
C LEU A 10 -14.78 9.50 3.56
N THR A 11 -15.66 10.51 3.59
CA THR A 11 -16.71 10.68 4.59
C THR A 11 -18.02 10.01 4.18
N SER A 12 -18.36 10.05 2.90
CA SER A 12 -19.45 9.28 2.29
C SER A 12 -18.87 8.04 1.62
N GLU A 13 -19.45 6.87 1.91
CA GLU A 13 -18.97 5.56 1.45
C GLU A 13 -17.45 5.37 1.65
N PRO A 14 -16.99 5.16 2.89
CA PRO A 14 -15.57 5.11 3.21
C PRO A 14 -14.84 4.00 2.45
N ASN A 15 -13.64 4.30 1.97
CA ASN A 15 -12.66 3.35 1.43
C ASN A 15 -11.95 2.54 2.53
N VAL A 16 -12.06 2.98 3.79
CA VAL A 16 -11.49 2.30 4.96
C VAL A 16 -12.53 2.25 6.06
N PHE A 17 -12.94 1.06 6.47
CA PHE A 17 -13.98 0.88 7.48
C PHE A 17 -13.82 -0.44 8.23
N VAL A 18 -14.48 -0.54 9.39
CA VAL A 18 -14.54 -1.80 10.16
C VAL A 18 -15.94 -2.37 10.02
N GLU A 19 -16.02 -3.62 9.59
CA GLU A 19 -17.28 -4.36 9.44
C GLU A 19 -17.05 -5.82 9.83
N ASN A 20 -17.98 -6.38 10.61
CA ASN A 20 -17.93 -7.77 11.10
C ASN A 20 -16.61 -8.11 11.83
N GLY A 21 -16.07 -7.15 12.59
CA GLY A 21 -14.82 -7.30 13.35
C GLY A 21 -13.55 -7.28 12.50
N ASN A 22 -13.67 -7.04 11.18
CA ASN A 22 -12.54 -6.96 10.26
C ASN A 22 -12.35 -5.53 9.76
N LEU A 23 -11.09 -5.14 9.58
CA LEU A 23 -10.71 -3.92 8.89
C LEU A 23 -10.74 -4.16 7.38
N HIS A 24 -11.51 -3.34 6.66
CA HIS A 24 -11.62 -3.35 5.22
C HIS A 24 -10.92 -2.13 4.64
N ILE A 25 -10.09 -2.37 3.62
CA ILE A 25 -9.47 -1.34 2.79
C ILE A 25 -9.88 -1.63 1.35
N VAL A 26 -10.80 -0.83 0.83
CA VAL A 26 -11.43 -1.04 -0.47
C VAL A 26 -11.00 0.10 -1.40
N PRO A 27 -10.20 -0.19 -2.43
CA PRO A 27 -9.81 0.83 -3.39
C PRO A 27 -11.02 1.27 -4.22
N LYS A 28 -11.03 2.54 -4.63
CA LYS A 28 -12.05 3.15 -5.48
C LYS A 28 -11.41 3.89 -6.65
N LEU A 29 -12.16 4.08 -7.73
CA LEU A 29 -11.72 4.89 -8.86
C LEU A 29 -11.89 6.38 -8.54
N GLN A 30 -10.83 7.16 -8.75
CA GLN A 30 -10.86 8.61 -8.52
C GLN A 30 -11.95 9.29 -9.35
N ASN A 31 -12.15 8.88 -10.60
CA ASN A 31 -13.18 9.43 -11.49
C ASN A 31 -14.60 9.29 -10.92
N GLU A 32 -14.90 8.20 -10.21
CA GLU A 32 -16.22 7.96 -9.62
C GLU A 32 -16.50 8.86 -8.41
N LEU A 33 -15.44 9.42 -7.82
CA LEU A 33 -15.51 10.28 -6.64
C LEU A 33 -15.52 11.77 -6.99
N MET A 34 -15.35 12.12 -8.26
CA MET A 34 -15.37 13.51 -8.71
C MET A 34 -16.80 14.06 -8.69
N SER A 35 -16.98 15.22 -8.07
CA SER A 35 -18.30 15.87 -7.94
C SER A 35 -18.80 16.48 -9.25
N ASP A 36 -17.90 16.87 -10.16
CA ASP A 36 -18.25 17.31 -11.51
C ASP A 36 -17.94 16.20 -12.51
N HIS A 37 -19.00 15.65 -13.11
CA HIS A 37 -18.90 14.59 -14.10
C HIS A 37 -18.24 15.01 -15.43
N ASN A 38 -18.01 16.30 -15.66
CA ASN A 38 -17.24 16.78 -16.81
C ASN A 38 -15.73 16.77 -16.56
N LEU A 39 -15.31 16.67 -15.30
CA LEU A 39 -13.91 16.56 -14.94
C LEU A 39 -13.48 15.09 -14.93
N THR A 40 -12.22 14.86 -15.28
CA THR A 40 -11.59 13.54 -15.28
C THR A 40 -10.29 13.61 -14.51
N ILE A 41 -9.65 12.47 -14.27
CA ILE A 41 -8.27 12.44 -13.77
C ILE A 41 -7.28 13.25 -14.62
N GLU A 42 -7.58 13.55 -15.89
CA GLU A 42 -6.70 14.31 -16.78
C GLU A 42 -6.92 15.83 -16.71
N THR A 43 -8.08 16.27 -16.23
CA THR A 43 -8.51 17.67 -16.26
C THR A 43 -8.90 18.24 -14.91
N GLY A 44 -9.08 17.38 -13.91
CA GLY A 44 -9.58 17.75 -12.60
C GLY A 44 -8.53 18.28 -11.63
N SER A 45 -9.03 18.63 -10.45
CA SER A 45 -8.22 18.92 -9.27
C SER A 45 -8.60 17.99 -8.13
N LEU A 46 -7.62 17.70 -7.27
CA LEU A 46 -7.76 16.95 -6.05
C LEU A 46 -7.34 17.86 -4.89
N ASP A 47 -8.18 17.96 -3.87
CA ASP A 47 -7.90 18.68 -2.63
C ASP A 47 -8.16 17.76 -1.44
N LEU A 48 -7.09 17.44 -0.71
CA LEU A 48 -7.05 16.59 0.48
C LEU A 48 -6.70 17.40 1.73
N THR A 49 -6.78 18.73 1.69
CA THR A 49 -6.43 19.59 2.83
C THR A 49 -7.20 19.23 4.10
N ASP A 50 -8.41 18.69 3.98
CA ASP A 50 -9.19 18.11 5.07
C ASP A 50 -8.62 16.74 5.52
N GLY A 51 -7.56 16.76 6.32
CA GLY A 51 -6.96 15.56 6.92
C GLY A 51 -5.64 15.10 6.31
N CYS A 52 -5.01 15.94 5.49
CA CYS A 52 -3.67 15.69 4.97
C CYS A 52 -2.63 15.54 6.10
N THR A 53 -1.79 14.51 5.99
CA THR A 53 -0.71 14.21 6.97
C THR A 53 0.68 14.42 6.39
N ARG A 54 0.78 14.96 5.16
CA ARG A 54 2.01 15.22 4.41
C ARG A 54 1.98 16.64 3.82
N ASN A 55 3.03 16.99 3.06
CA ASN A 55 3.21 18.36 2.53
C ASN A 55 2.43 18.62 1.23
N GLU A 56 2.12 17.58 0.44
CA GLU A 56 1.40 17.68 -0.82
C GLU A 56 -0.05 17.21 -0.63
N CYS A 57 -0.93 18.18 -0.41
CA CYS A 57 -2.33 17.94 -0.09
C CYS A 57 -3.28 18.32 -1.21
N SER A 58 -2.77 18.93 -2.28
CA SER A 58 -3.57 19.27 -3.45
C SER A 58 -2.78 19.01 -4.73
N LYS A 59 -3.51 18.68 -5.79
CA LYS A 59 -2.96 18.42 -7.12
C LYS A 59 -3.94 18.91 -8.16
N VAL A 60 -3.43 19.53 -9.21
CA VAL A 60 -4.22 19.87 -10.40
C VAL A 60 -3.60 19.11 -11.56
N ALA A 61 -4.43 18.41 -12.33
CA ALA A 61 -3.94 17.68 -13.48
C ALA A 61 -3.41 18.65 -14.55
N PHE A 62 -2.27 18.33 -15.16
CA PHE A 62 -1.68 19.17 -16.21
C PHE A 62 -0.89 18.34 -17.24
N GLY A 63 -1.37 18.33 -18.48
CA GLY A 63 -0.72 17.61 -19.57
C GLY A 63 -0.63 16.11 -19.28
N SER A 64 0.59 15.58 -19.18
CA SER A 64 0.84 14.18 -18.81
C SER A 64 0.79 13.90 -17.30
N ASP A 65 0.72 14.94 -16.46
CA ASP A 65 0.65 14.79 -15.00
C ASP A 65 -0.81 14.72 -14.54
N ILE A 66 -1.38 13.53 -14.63
CA ILE A 66 -2.78 13.23 -14.27
C ILE A 66 -2.96 13.09 -12.75
N LEU A 67 -4.19 13.20 -12.27
CA LEU A 67 -4.54 12.82 -10.89
C LEU A 67 -4.34 11.31 -10.67
N PRO A 68 -3.96 10.87 -9.44
CA PRO A 68 -3.88 9.46 -9.12
C PRO A 68 -5.21 8.75 -9.40
N PRO A 69 -5.25 7.75 -10.30
CA PRO A 69 -6.51 7.12 -10.70
C PRO A 69 -7.15 6.27 -9.61
N ILE A 70 -6.37 5.80 -8.62
CA ILE A 70 -6.84 4.94 -7.54
C ILE A 70 -6.84 5.70 -6.22
N VAL A 71 -7.96 5.63 -5.51
CA VAL A 71 -8.10 6.04 -4.11
C VAL A 71 -8.01 4.82 -3.22
N SER A 72 -7.11 4.84 -2.23
CA SER A 72 -6.90 3.71 -1.31
C SER A 72 -6.71 4.16 0.13
N GLY A 73 -6.55 3.22 1.04
CA GLY A 73 -6.31 3.46 2.47
C GLY A 73 -4.88 3.15 2.88
N ARG A 74 -4.32 4.01 3.74
CA ARG A 74 -3.07 3.74 4.46
C ARG A 74 -3.28 3.96 5.94
N LEU A 75 -2.95 2.95 6.72
CA LEU A 75 -3.09 2.99 8.17
C LEU A 75 -1.75 2.70 8.82
N THR A 76 -1.51 3.34 9.95
CA THR A 76 -0.41 3.05 10.86
C THR A 76 -1.01 2.74 12.22
N SER A 77 -0.38 1.83 12.96
CA SER A 77 -0.79 1.59 14.33
C SER A 77 -0.66 2.86 15.17
N ILE A 78 -1.32 2.86 16.34
CA ILE A 78 -0.94 3.77 17.42
C ILE A 78 0.58 3.67 17.68
N PRO A 79 1.23 4.74 18.17
CA PRO A 79 2.66 4.73 18.44
C PRO A 79 3.04 3.58 19.39
N PHE A 80 3.58 2.52 18.81
CA PHE A 80 4.04 1.32 19.49
C PHE A 80 5.28 0.84 18.76
N ALA A 81 6.29 0.45 19.53
CA ALA A 81 7.53 -0.06 18.98
C ALA A 81 7.97 -1.28 19.77
N PHE A 82 8.53 -2.24 19.05
CA PHE A 82 9.13 -3.43 19.60
C PHE A 82 10.38 -3.75 18.79
N THR A 83 11.29 -4.47 19.43
CA THR A 83 12.50 -4.99 18.78
C THR A 83 12.52 -6.49 19.01
N TYR A 84 12.64 -7.26 17.94
CA TYR A 84 12.53 -8.72 17.91
C TYR A 84 11.14 -9.25 18.30
N GLY A 85 10.92 -10.55 18.05
CA GLY A 85 9.66 -11.23 18.34
C GLY A 85 9.04 -11.88 17.11
N VAL A 86 7.77 -12.25 17.23
CA VAL A 86 6.99 -12.81 16.12
C VAL A 86 5.75 -11.94 15.92
N VAL A 87 5.55 -11.51 14.69
CA VAL A 87 4.34 -10.80 14.26
C VAL A 87 3.47 -11.76 13.48
N TYR A 88 2.19 -11.83 13.83
CA TYR A 88 1.17 -12.56 13.09
C TYR A 88 0.11 -11.58 12.59
N ILE A 89 -0.23 -11.66 11.31
CA ILE A 89 -1.27 -10.86 10.69
C ILE A 89 -2.22 -11.80 9.98
N ARG A 90 -3.50 -11.80 10.37
CA ARG A 90 -4.54 -12.55 9.68
C ARG A 90 -5.26 -11.63 8.70
N ALA A 91 -5.15 -11.90 7.41
CA ALA A 91 -5.73 -11.04 6.37
C ALA A 91 -6.20 -11.86 5.17
N LYS A 92 -7.19 -11.32 4.46
CA LYS A 92 -7.60 -11.75 3.12
C LYS A 92 -7.09 -10.73 2.11
N ILE A 93 -6.48 -11.20 1.03
CA ILE A 93 -5.83 -10.34 0.04
C ILE A 93 -6.84 -9.89 -1.01
N PRO A 94 -6.83 -8.62 -1.46
CA PRO A 94 -7.75 -8.15 -2.48
C PRO A 94 -7.58 -8.91 -3.81
N ARG A 95 -8.70 -9.30 -4.41
CA ARG A 95 -8.74 -9.81 -5.78
C ARG A 95 -8.72 -8.63 -6.75
N GLY A 96 -7.90 -8.73 -7.80
CA GLY A 96 -7.81 -7.71 -8.83
C GLY A 96 -6.39 -7.59 -9.36
N ASP A 97 -6.28 -7.50 -10.68
CA ASP A 97 -5.01 -7.21 -11.35
C ASP A 97 -4.49 -5.85 -10.86
N TRP A 98 -3.18 -5.77 -10.58
CA TRP A 98 -2.47 -4.56 -10.17
C TRP A 98 -2.74 -4.06 -8.73
N LEU A 99 -3.48 -4.80 -7.90
CA LEU A 99 -3.69 -4.45 -6.48
C LEU A 99 -2.67 -5.11 -5.55
N TYR A 100 -1.61 -4.44 -5.14
CA TYR A 100 -0.60 -5.02 -4.22
C TYR A 100 -0.79 -4.48 -2.79
N PRO A 101 -1.33 -5.25 -1.83
CA PRO A 101 -1.32 -4.84 -0.44
C PRO A 101 0.09 -4.94 0.15
N GLU A 102 0.45 -3.97 0.98
CA GLU A 102 1.71 -3.98 1.73
C GLU A 102 1.44 -4.03 3.23
N LEU A 103 1.95 -5.08 3.89
CA LEU A 103 1.94 -5.18 5.35
C LEU A 103 3.38 -4.99 5.84
N LEU A 104 3.62 -3.88 6.52
CA LEU A 104 4.95 -3.36 6.79
C LEU A 104 5.13 -3.08 8.28
N LEU A 105 6.31 -3.37 8.81
CA LEU A 105 6.81 -2.79 10.05
C LEU A 105 7.75 -1.65 9.71
N VAL A 106 7.40 -0.46 10.17
CA VAL A 106 8.16 0.77 9.95
C VAL A 106 8.82 1.17 11.27
N PRO A 107 10.09 1.59 11.27
CA PRO A 107 10.76 2.00 12.50
C PRO A 107 10.10 3.26 13.06
N LEU A 108 9.95 3.31 14.38
CA LEU A 108 9.38 4.47 15.07
C LEU A 108 10.21 5.75 14.82
N PHE A 109 11.53 5.60 14.75
CA PHE A 109 12.46 6.69 14.49
C PHE A 109 13.14 6.53 13.13
N LYS A 110 13.00 7.55 12.28
CA LYS A 110 13.71 7.63 11.00
C LYS A 110 15.16 8.04 11.25
N LYS A 111 16.04 7.05 11.45
CA LYS A 111 17.49 7.29 11.60
C LYS A 111 18.15 7.69 10.27
N PHE A 112 17.59 7.27 9.15
CA PHE A 112 18.13 7.52 7.81
C PHE A 112 17.12 8.26 6.94
N VAL A 113 17.63 9.05 5.99
CA VAL A 113 16.84 9.82 5.02
C VAL A 113 17.12 9.29 3.61
N GLY A 114 16.16 9.47 2.71
CA GLY A 114 16.26 9.01 1.33
C GLY A 114 16.20 7.48 1.25
N GLU A 115 16.91 6.92 0.27
CA GLU A 115 16.84 5.49 -0.05
C GLU A 115 17.26 4.58 1.12
N LYS A 116 18.19 5.05 1.98
CA LYS A 116 18.63 4.31 3.16
C LYS A 116 17.53 4.12 4.21
N SER A 117 16.46 4.91 4.16
CA SER A 117 15.29 4.72 5.04
C SER A 117 14.46 3.48 4.69
N LEU A 118 14.55 2.99 3.44
CA LEU A 118 13.83 1.81 2.98
C LEU A 118 14.42 0.54 3.59
N ALA A 119 15.74 0.50 3.82
CA ALA A 119 16.45 -0.63 4.42
C ALA A 119 16.00 -0.93 5.87
N SER A 120 15.37 0.03 6.54
CA SER A 120 14.87 -0.15 7.91
C SER A 120 13.41 -0.65 8.00
N ILE A 121 12.73 -0.83 6.86
CA ILE A 121 11.34 -1.31 6.81
C ILE A 121 11.35 -2.83 6.67
N LEU A 122 10.72 -3.53 7.61
CA LEU A 122 10.52 -4.99 7.48
C LEU A 122 9.19 -5.25 6.78
N LYS A 123 9.21 -6.05 5.72
CA LYS A 123 8.01 -6.40 4.93
C LYS A 123 7.48 -7.73 5.43
N VAL A 124 6.28 -7.75 6.00
CA VAL A 124 5.59 -8.98 6.45
C VAL A 124 4.89 -9.63 5.26
N VAL A 125 4.23 -8.82 4.43
CA VAL A 125 3.61 -9.27 3.18
C VAL A 125 3.92 -8.28 2.08
N ARG A 126 4.41 -8.82 0.96
CA ARG A 126 4.45 -8.13 -0.32
C ARG A 126 3.96 -9.10 -1.38
N ILE A 127 2.84 -8.77 -2.00
CA ILE A 127 2.28 -9.58 -3.08
C ILE A 127 2.57 -8.84 -4.38
N SER A 128 3.45 -9.41 -5.18
CA SER A 128 3.68 -9.00 -6.56
C SER A 128 2.81 -9.85 -7.47
N ASP A 129 2.16 -9.23 -8.46
CA ASP A 129 1.54 -10.00 -9.53
C ASP A 129 2.62 -10.76 -10.30
N VAL A 130 2.66 -12.08 -10.12
CA VAL A 130 3.00 -12.95 -11.25
C VAL A 130 1.73 -12.95 -12.10
N VAL A 131 1.58 -11.95 -12.97
CA VAL A 131 0.59 -12.02 -14.06
C VAL A 131 0.87 -13.35 -14.76
N ALA A 132 -0.12 -14.23 -14.86
CA ALA A 132 0.02 -15.54 -15.49
C ALA A 132 0.49 -15.37 -16.95
N GLY A 133 1.81 -15.31 -17.17
CA GLY A 133 2.45 -15.02 -18.46
C GLY A 133 3.65 -14.07 -18.40
N LEU A 134 3.76 -13.18 -17.40
CA LEU A 134 4.91 -12.30 -17.19
C LEU A 134 5.72 -12.81 -16.00
N LYS A 135 6.62 -13.76 -16.28
CA LYS A 135 7.55 -14.31 -15.27
C LYS A 135 8.66 -13.34 -14.83
N ASP A 136 8.79 -12.19 -15.48
CA ASP A 136 9.86 -11.23 -15.19
C ASP A 136 9.31 -9.80 -15.19
N PHE A 137 8.98 -9.27 -14.00
CA PHE A 137 8.93 -7.82 -13.77
C PHE A 137 10.35 -7.26 -13.47
N THR A 138 11.36 -7.70 -14.23
CA THR A 138 12.69 -7.08 -14.22
C THR A 138 12.66 -5.83 -15.08
N GLY A 139 12.18 -4.69 -14.55
CA GLY A 139 12.24 -3.44 -15.32
C GLY A 139 11.53 -2.22 -14.77
N TRP A 140 10.57 -2.37 -13.84
CA TRP A 140 9.85 -1.22 -13.29
C TRP A 140 10.27 -0.97 -11.85
N ASN A 141 11.31 -0.15 -11.64
CA ASN A 141 11.78 0.32 -10.32
C ASN A 141 11.59 -0.71 -9.19
N VAL A 142 11.98 -1.96 -9.45
CA VAL A 142 12.18 -2.93 -8.39
C VAL A 142 13.40 -2.39 -7.69
N ASP A 143 13.21 -1.72 -6.55
CA ASP A 143 14.30 -1.42 -5.64
C ASP A 143 14.92 -2.77 -5.27
N GLN A 144 15.92 -3.20 -6.06
CA GLN A 144 16.65 -4.46 -5.93
C GLN A 144 17.39 -4.53 -4.59
N ARG A 145 17.43 -3.43 -3.83
CA ARG A 145 17.95 -3.39 -2.46
C ARG A 145 17.03 -3.99 -1.42
N CYS A 146 15.82 -4.43 -1.80
CA CYS A 146 14.96 -5.21 -0.92
C CYS A 146 15.40 -6.68 -0.76
N TYR A 147 16.51 -7.11 -1.38
CA TYR A 147 17.04 -8.47 -1.23
C TYR A 147 18.08 -8.63 -0.11
N ASP A 148 18.70 -7.56 0.39
CA ASP A 148 19.81 -7.66 1.37
C ASP A 148 19.49 -6.95 2.71
N GLY A 149 18.43 -7.44 3.35
CA GLY A 149 17.96 -6.94 4.65
C GLY A 149 17.50 -8.02 5.63
N GLY A 150 18.12 -9.21 5.62
CA GLY A 150 17.93 -10.24 6.65
C GLY A 150 16.96 -11.39 6.28
N PRO A 151 17.00 -12.52 7.03
CA PRO A 151 16.96 -13.84 6.41
C PRO A 151 15.57 -14.48 6.47
N TYR A 152 14.55 -14.01 5.75
CA TYR A 152 13.28 -14.74 5.73
C TYR A 152 12.66 -14.76 4.34
N LYS A 153 12.56 -16.00 3.82
CA LYS A 153 11.94 -16.40 2.55
C LYS A 153 10.66 -15.60 2.30
N THR A 154 10.63 -14.85 1.20
CA THR A 154 9.35 -14.49 0.58
C THR A 154 8.71 -15.80 0.12
N THR A 155 7.69 -16.26 0.84
CA THR A 155 6.79 -17.29 0.31
C THR A 155 6.02 -16.65 -0.84
N GLU A 156 6.39 -17.00 -2.07
CA GLU A 156 5.61 -16.68 -3.25
C GLU A 156 4.29 -17.43 -3.14
N PHE A 157 3.20 -16.66 -3.01
CA PHE A 157 1.85 -17.21 -3.00
C PHE A 157 1.15 -16.78 -4.29
N VAL A 158 0.35 -17.69 -4.87
CA VAL A 158 -0.54 -17.36 -5.98
C VAL A 158 -1.67 -16.48 -5.45
N ARG A 159 -1.86 -15.29 -6.03
CA ARG A 159 -2.83 -14.27 -5.58
C ARG A 159 -4.23 -14.86 -5.34
N ASP A 160 -4.71 -15.66 -6.29
CA ASP A 160 -6.08 -16.20 -6.25
C ASP A 160 -6.33 -17.03 -5.00
N GLU A 161 -5.37 -17.86 -4.59
CA GLU A 161 -5.47 -18.67 -3.38
C GLU A 161 -5.50 -17.82 -2.10
N LEU A 162 -4.81 -16.67 -2.10
CA LEU A 162 -4.81 -15.73 -0.97
C LEU A 162 -6.04 -14.81 -0.91
N SER A 163 -6.81 -14.74 -1.99
CA SER A 163 -7.98 -13.88 -2.10
C SER A 163 -9.29 -14.55 -1.68
N ASP A 164 -9.34 -15.88 -1.64
CA ASP A 164 -10.56 -16.59 -1.31
C ASP A 164 -10.88 -16.50 0.18
N ASP A 165 -9.88 -16.75 1.04
CA ASP A 165 -10.03 -16.85 2.49
C ASP A 165 -9.03 -15.99 3.28
N PHE A 166 -9.19 -15.97 4.60
CA PHE A 166 -8.22 -15.38 5.51
C PHE A 166 -7.02 -16.29 5.70
N HIS A 167 -5.83 -15.72 5.52
CA HIS A 167 -4.55 -16.38 5.72
C HIS A 167 -3.77 -15.72 6.83
N GLU A 168 -2.95 -16.50 7.53
CA GLU A 168 -2.02 -15.99 8.54
C GLU A 168 -0.65 -15.74 7.91
N PHE A 169 -0.19 -14.50 8.00
CA PHE A 169 1.12 -14.07 7.57
C PHE A 169 1.98 -13.81 8.81
N SER A 170 3.18 -14.39 8.83
CA SER A 170 4.06 -14.28 10.00
C SER A 170 5.43 -13.73 9.63
N LEU A 171 5.99 -12.92 10.52
CA LEU A 171 7.38 -12.47 10.47
C LEU A 171 8.05 -12.78 11.81
N ARG A 172 9.09 -13.62 11.78
CA ARG A 172 9.93 -13.92 12.94
C ARG A 172 11.21 -13.08 12.87
N TRP A 173 11.40 -12.20 13.83
CA TRP A 173 12.58 -11.34 13.95
C TRP A 173 13.37 -11.70 15.20
N THR A 174 14.62 -12.17 15.03
CA THR A 174 15.50 -12.54 16.14
C THR A 174 16.75 -11.68 16.19
N PRO A 175 17.38 -11.53 17.37
CA PRO A 175 18.77 -11.11 17.44
C PRO A 175 19.64 -12.13 16.68
N GLY A 176 20.70 -11.63 16.04
CA GLY A 176 21.68 -12.45 15.33
C GLY A 176 22.59 -13.24 16.25
#